data_AF-Q7N2Q9-F1
#
_entry.id   AF-Q7N2Q9-F1
#
_cell.length_a   1.000
_cell.length_b   1.000
_cell.length_c   1.000
_cell.angle_alpha   90.00
_cell.angle_beta   90.00
_cell.angle_gamma   90.00
#
_symmetry.space_group_name_H-M   'P 1'
#
loop_
_entity.id
_entity.type
_entity.pdbx_description
1 polymer ?
#
loop_
_entity_poly.entity_id
_entity_poly.type
_entity_poly.pdbx_seq_one_letter_code
_entity_poly.pdbx_strand_id
1 'polypeptide(L)'
;MKLTKNHLIKLLPVVAFFIFCLLAHMALGYRLKIAYVFAIFFIFLLLNKVTVVYRPLLIVLGVVTLVYAPIGLTYGSPNFNSILSLFYTNEQEASEFISSIPVEYYLFSTFILISCLFSLKVKINLHRNINIVLFSFALITVIHHPLKAFIQGKEFNILDSGLPEIRAVKDVTINFIRVKSEYKKMQQILSEKDTWGTVSAKPKYITYIVVQGIYYISSNCKTGPADIITNEVNCELYPVDKPSELISKLQNTEYS
;
A
#
# COMPACT_ATOMS: atom_id res chain seq x y z
N MET A 1 19.89 42.79 6.51
CA MET A 1 19.36 42.69 5.13
C MET A 1 17.83 42.74 5.19
N LYS A 2 17.18 43.86 4.83
CA LYS A 2 15.70 43.99 4.88
C LYS A 2 15.09 43.21 3.71
N LEU A 3 14.41 42.10 3.96
CA LEU A 3 13.61 41.41 2.95
C LEU A 3 12.49 42.36 2.49
N THR A 4 12.49 42.75 1.21
CA THR A 4 11.38 43.52 0.63
C THR A 4 10.22 42.59 0.27
N LYS A 5 8.98 43.10 0.27
CA LYS A 5 7.76 42.36 -0.10
C LYS A 5 7.90 41.57 -1.42
N ASN A 6 8.67 42.11 -2.38
CA ASN A 6 8.95 41.46 -3.66
C ASN A 6 9.87 40.23 -3.57
N HIS A 7 10.77 40.17 -2.58
CA HIS A 7 11.62 38.99 -2.36
C HIS A 7 10.82 37.85 -1.71
N LEU A 8 9.93 38.17 -0.76
CA LEU A 8 9.05 37.19 -0.11
C LEU A 8 8.13 36.49 -1.13
N ILE A 9 7.54 37.25 -2.05
CA ILE A 9 6.66 36.70 -3.11
C ILE A 9 7.43 35.75 -4.05
N LYS A 10 8.71 36.02 -4.31
CA LYS A 10 9.57 35.14 -5.14
C LYS A 10 10.05 33.89 -4.40
N LEU A 11 10.16 33.95 -3.07
CA LEU A 11 10.61 32.83 -2.24
C LEU A 11 9.47 31.85 -1.94
N LEU A 12 8.23 32.32 -1.87
CA LEU A 12 7.05 31.51 -1.54
C LEU A 12 6.91 30.24 -2.41
N PRO A 13 6.99 30.27 -3.75
CA PRO A 13 6.93 29.06 -4.57
C PRO A 13 8.01 28.04 -4.24
N VAL A 14 9.19 28.49 -3.84
CA VAL A 14 10.35 27.64 -3.54
C VAL A 14 10.15 26.94 -2.20
N VAL A 15 9.65 27.67 -1.20
CA VAL A 15 9.29 27.11 0.11
C VAL A 15 8.15 26.11 -0.04
N ALA A 16 7.10 26.47 -0.78
CA ALA A 16 6.00 25.56 -1.10
C ALA A 16 6.48 24.31 -1.84
N PHE A 17 7.49 24.45 -2.70
CA PHE A 17 8.11 23.33 -3.40
C PHE A 17 8.91 22.39 -2.50
N PHE A 18 9.68 22.92 -1.54
CA PHE A 18 10.30 22.05 -0.55
C PHE A 18 9.26 21.33 0.33
N ILE A 19 8.21 22.05 0.74
CA ILE A 19 7.08 21.46 1.49
C ILE A 19 6.42 20.35 0.66
N PHE A 20 6.16 20.59 -0.63
CA PHE A 20 5.61 19.58 -1.54
C PHE A 20 6.47 18.32 -1.56
N CYS A 21 7.79 18.44 -1.75
CA CYS A 21 8.69 17.29 -1.74
C CYS A 21 8.65 16.52 -0.41
N LEU A 22 8.59 17.23 0.72
CA LEU A 22 8.47 16.62 2.04
C LEU A 22 7.16 15.86 2.20
N LEU A 23 6.03 16.48 1.85
CA LEU A 23 4.70 15.87 1.93
C LEU A 23 4.58 14.67 0.98
N ALA A 24 5.06 14.80 -0.26
CA ALA A 24 5.10 13.73 -1.25
C ALA A 24 5.88 12.51 -0.75
N HIS A 25 7.05 12.72 -0.14
CA HIS A 25 7.85 11.65 0.46
C HIS A 25 7.08 10.92 1.56
N MET A 26 6.43 11.67 2.47
CA MET A 26 5.64 11.09 3.56
C MET A 26 4.40 10.35 3.06
N ALA A 27 3.71 10.89 2.06
CA ALA A 27 2.51 10.30 1.46
C ALA A 27 2.74 8.91 0.87
N LEU A 28 3.95 8.62 0.41
CA LEU A 28 4.31 7.31 -0.13
C LEU A 28 4.45 6.21 0.94
N GLY A 29 4.34 6.55 2.24
CA GLY A 29 4.31 5.57 3.33
C GLY A 29 5.65 4.89 3.64
N TYR A 30 6.75 5.38 3.07
CA TYR A 30 8.11 4.92 3.39
C TYR A 30 8.69 5.69 4.58
N ARG A 31 9.68 5.10 5.25
CA ARG A 31 10.41 5.77 6.33
C ARG A 31 11.01 7.10 5.86
N LEU A 32 10.73 8.18 6.60
CA LEU A 32 11.26 9.51 6.32
C LEU A 32 12.79 9.50 6.45
N LYS A 33 13.47 9.88 5.37
CA LYS A 33 14.90 10.19 5.37
C LYS A 33 15.10 11.54 4.71
N ILE A 34 15.59 12.50 5.49
CA ILE A 34 15.75 13.89 5.03
C ILE A 34 16.64 14.00 3.78
N ALA A 35 17.67 13.15 3.67
CA ALA A 35 18.53 13.10 2.48
C ALA A 35 17.76 12.78 1.18
N TYR A 36 16.73 11.93 1.26
CA TYR A 36 15.87 11.59 0.11
C TYR A 36 14.96 12.76 -0.27
N VAL A 37 14.42 13.48 0.72
CA VAL A 37 13.65 14.71 0.50
C VAL A 37 14.51 15.78 -0.20
N PHE A 38 15.76 15.96 0.22
CA PHE A 38 16.67 16.86 -0.48
C PHE A 38 17.02 16.36 -1.88
N ALA A 39 17.20 15.06 -2.08
CA ALA A 39 17.53 14.52 -3.40
C ALA A 39 16.39 14.77 -4.41
N ILE A 40 15.14 14.46 -4.06
CA ILE A 40 14.00 14.70 -4.94
C ILE A 40 13.80 16.21 -5.18
N PHE A 41 13.97 17.03 -4.14
CA PHE A 41 13.91 18.48 -4.26
C PHE A 41 14.99 19.01 -5.23
N PHE A 42 16.23 18.55 -5.14
CA PHE A 42 17.32 18.96 -6.04
C PHE A 42 17.11 18.46 -7.47
N ILE A 43 16.62 17.23 -7.66
CA ILE A 43 16.30 16.69 -9.00
C ILE A 43 15.29 17.61 -9.70
N PHE A 44 14.18 17.93 -9.04
CA PHE A 44 13.15 18.80 -9.61
C PHE A 44 13.62 20.26 -9.72
N LEU A 45 14.44 20.73 -8.78
CA LEU A 45 15.04 22.07 -8.86
C LEU A 45 15.95 22.21 -10.09
N LEU A 46 16.74 21.18 -10.42
CA LEU A 46 17.57 21.16 -11.63
C LEU A 46 16.72 21.06 -12.90
N LEU A 47 15.63 20.29 -12.87
CA LEU A 47 14.68 20.17 -13.98
C LEU A 47 13.90 21.44 -14.26
N ASN A 48 13.80 22.38 -13.31
CA ASN A 48 12.99 23.60 -13.45
C ASN A 48 13.37 24.46 -14.69
N LYS A 49 14.59 24.31 -15.22
CA LYS A 49 15.09 24.97 -16.42
C LYS A 49 14.40 24.45 -17.68
N VAL A 50 13.96 23.20 -17.66
CA VAL A 50 13.28 22.51 -18.77
C VAL A 50 11.81 22.33 -18.37
N THR A 51 11.03 23.41 -18.46
CA THR A 51 9.65 23.47 -17.93
C THR A 51 8.71 22.43 -18.54
N VAL A 52 8.96 22.03 -19.80
CA VAL A 52 8.23 20.96 -20.51
C VAL A 52 8.38 19.59 -19.84
N VAL A 53 9.50 19.34 -19.15
CA VAL A 53 9.73 18.09 -18.42
C VAL A 53 9.38 18.25 -16.94
N TYR A 54 9.78 19.37 -16.34
CA TYR A 54 9.52 19.68 -14.93
C TYR A 54 8.03 19.64 -14.58
N ARG A 55 7.18 20.36 -15.32
CA ARG A 55 5.77 20.50 -14.94
C ARG A 55 5.00 19.18 -15.03
N PRO A 56 5.07 18.40 -16.13
CA PRO A 56 4.35 17.14 -16.19
C PRO A 56 4.80 16.14 -15.13
N LEU A 57 6.11 15.99 -14.90
CA LEU A 57 6.61 15.08 -13.87
C LEU A 57 6.16 15.50 -12.46
N LEU A 58 6.16 16.79 -12.17
CA LEU A 58 5.71 17.32 -10.88
C LEU A 58 4.20 17.09 -10.69
N ILE A 59 3.40 17.27 -11.75
CA ILE A 59 1.95 17.01 -11.72
C ILE A 59 1.68 15.52 -11.54
N VAL A 60 2.38 14.64 -12.26
CA VAL A 60 2.23 13.19 -12.11
C VAL A 60 2.55 12.77 -10.68
N LEU A 61 3.69 13.21 -10.13
CA LEU A 61 4.05 12.93 -8.74
C LEU A 61 3.01 13.51 -7.77
N GLY A 62 2.53 14.74 -8.04
CA GLY A 62 1.51 15.40 -7.24
C GLY A 62 0.20 14.64 -7.21
N VAL A 63 -0.29 14.15 -8.36
CA VAL A 63 -1.52 13.35 -8.45
C VAL A 63 -1.36 12.00 -7.76
N VAL A 64 -0.25 11.30 -8.01
CA VAL A 64 0.02 10.00 -7.37
C VAL A 64 0.04 10.15 -5.85
N THR A 65 0.77 11.12 -5.33
CA THR A 65 0.88 11.34 -3.87
C THR A 65 -0.40 11.91 -3.28
N LEU A 66 -1.15 12.74 -4.01
CA LEU A 66 -2.46 13.24 -3.61
C LEU A 66 -3.46 12.09 -3.36
N VAL A 67 -3.57 11.19 -4.33
CA VAL A 67 -4.50 10.04 -4.28
C VAL A 67 -4.03 9.02 -3.25
N TYR A 68 -2.73 8.78 -3.16
CA TYR A 68 -2.19 7.73 -2.31
C TYR A 68 -2.02 8.14 -0.84
N ALA A 69 -1.90 9.43 -0.52
CA ALA A 69 -1.60 9.88 0.85
C ALA A 69 -2.52 9.29 1.94
N PRO A 70 -3.86 9.22 1.79
CA PRO A 70 -4.72 8.66 2.84
C PRO A 70 -4.41 7.18 3.12
N ILE A 71 -4.06 6.44 2.07
CA ILE A 71 -3.70 5.03 2.14
C ILE A 71 -2.28 4.87 2.68
N GLY A 72 -1.32 5.63 2.15
CA GLY A 72 0.08 5.53 2.50
C GLY A 72 0.39 5.97 3.93
N LEU A 73 -0.34 6.95 4.47
CA LEU A 73 -0.20 7.38 5.87
C LEU A 73 -0.85 6.40 6.86
N THR A 74 -1.88 5.66 6.43
CA THR A 74 -2.56 4.68 7.28
C THR A 74 -1.87 3.31 7.26
N TYR A 75 -1.48 2.84 6.07
CA TYR A 75 -1.05 1.46 5.84
C TYR A 75 0.40 1.33 5.36
N GLY A 76 1.10 2.46 5.18
CA GLY A 76 2.49 2.48 4.72
C GLY A 76 2.62 2.29 3.21
N SER A 77 3.84 1.95 2.78
CA SER A 77 4.21 1.87 1.37
C SER A 77 3.45 0.79 0.58
N PRO A 78 3.30 0.95 -0.76
CA PRO A 78 2.62 -0.03 -1.60
C PRO A 78 3.27 -1.40 -1.47
N ASN A 79 2.48 -2.40 -1.09
CA ASN A 79 2.94 -3.76 -0.88
C ASN A 79 1.93 -4.78 -1.42
N PHE A 80 2.27 -6.06 -1.31
CA PHE A 80 1.42 -7.15 -1.79
C PHE A 80 0.00 -7.07 -1.22
N ASN A 81 -0.16 -6.86 0.08
CA ASN A 81 -1.48 -6.85 0.73
C ASN A 81 -2.31 -5.64 0.31
N SER A 82 -1.70 -4.46 0.20
CA SER A 82 -2.39 -3.25 -0.25
C SER A 82 -2.86 -3.33 -1.70
N ILE A 83 -2.15 -4.07 -2.56
CA ILE A 83 -2.58 -4.29 -3.93
C ILE A 83 -3.57 -5.47 -4.00
N LEU A 84 -3.38 -6.51 -3.19
CA LEU A 84 -4.28 -7.65 -3.10
C LEU A 84 -5.68 -7.20 -2.69
N SER A 85 -5.81 -6.32 -1.70
CA SER A 85 -7.13 -5.83 -1.28
C SER A 85 -7.92 -5.23 -2.44
N LEU A 86 -7.27 -4.48 -3.35
CA LEU A 86 -7.93 -3.91 -4.53
C LEU A 86 -8.56 -4.95 -5.47
N PHE A 87 -8.03 -6.18 -5.52
CA PHE A 87 -8.56 -7.25 -6.38
C PHE A 87 -9.72 -8.02 -5.73
N TYR A 88 -9.83 -7.98 -4.41
CA TYR A 88 -10.77 -8.79 -3.62
C TYR A 88 -11.85 -7.97 -2.92
N THR A 89 -11.82 -6.65 -3.07
CA THR A 89 -12.76 -5.72 -2.45
C THR A 89 -14.00 -5.53 -3.32
N ASN A 90 -15.18 -5.47 -2.68
CA ASN A 90 -16.42 -5.05 -3.33
C ASN A 90 -16.77 -3.57 -3.01
N GLU A 91 -17.83 -3.03 -3.61
CA GLU A 91 -18.20 -1.61 -3.43
C GLU A 91 -18.51 -1.23 -1.98
N GLN A 92 -19.15 -2.14 -1.21
CA GLN A 92 -19.48 -1.90 0.19
C GLN A 92 -18.21 -1.84 1.04
N GLU A 93 -17.33 -2.84 0.91
CA GLU A 93 -16.04 -2.89 1.59
C GLU A 93 -15.15 -1.70 1.22
N ALA A 94 -15.15 -1.26 -0.05
CA ALA A 94 -14.40 -0.08 -0.48
C ALA A 94 -14.91 1.20 0.19
N SER A 95 -16.23 1.36 0.29
CA SER A 95 -16.87 2.51 0.92
C SER A 95 -16.59 2.57 2.43
N GLU A 96 -16.69 1.42 3.11
CA GLU A 96 -16.35 1.28 4.52
C GLU A 96 -14.86 1.57 4.76
N PHE A 97 -13.97 1.04 3.91
CA PHE A 97 -12.55 1.31 3.96
C PHE A 97 -12.24 2.81 3.84
N ILE A 98 -12.78 3.48 2.81
CA ILE A 98 -12.59 4.92 2.60
C ILE A 98 -13.10 5.71 3.82
N SER A 99 -14.26 5.33 4.35
CA SER A 99 -14.87 6.00 5.51
C SER A 99 -14.10 5.76 6.81
N SER A 100 -13.32 4.68 6.90
CA SER A 100 -12.50 4.34 8.07
C SER A 100 -11.20 5.16 8.16
N ILE A 101 -10.74 5.76 7.05
CA ILE A 101 -9.48 6.50 7.03
C ILE A 101 -9.64 7.83 7.79
N PRO A 102 -8.73 8.18 8.70
CA PRO A 102 -8.79 9.44 9.43
C PRO A 102 -8.85 10.68 8.52
N VAL A 103 -9.72 11.64 8.87
CA VAL A 103 -9.98 12.83 8.04
C VAL A 103 -8.73 13.71 7.85
N GLU A 104 -7.83 13.71 8.82
CA GLU A 104 -6.55 14.42 8.78
C GLU A 104 -5.67 13.99 7.60
N TYR A 105 -5.78 12.75 7.12
CA TYR A 105 -5.00 12.29 5.97
C TYR A 105 -5.58 12.78 4.64
N TYR A 106 -6.88 13.06 4.56
CA TYR A 106 -7.48 13.78 3.43
C TYR A 106 -7.14 15.28 3.45
N LEU A 107 -7.03 15.88 4.64
CA LEU A 107 -6.47 17.23 4.79
C LEU A 107 -5.00 17.27 4.34
N PHE A 108 -4.22 16.23 4.64
CA PHE A 108 -2.85 16.07 4.15
C PHE A 108 -2.79 16.05 2.62
N SER A 109 -3.67 15.29 1.96
CA SER A 109 -3.85 15.33 0.50
C SER A 109 -4.12 16.76 -0.01
N THR A 110 -4.95 17.53 0.69
CA THR A 110 -5.24 18.92 0.32
C THR A 110 -3.99 19.80 0.39
N PHE A 111 -3.14 19.62 1.41
CA PHE A 111 -1.86 20.34 1.50
C PHE A 111 -0.86 19.94 0.39
N ILE A 112 -0.84 18.68 -0.03
CA ILE A 112 -0.07 18.23 -1.21
C ILE A 112 -0.55 18.97 -2.45
N LEU A 113 -1.86 19.03 -2.70
CA LEU A 113 -2.41 19.72 -3.86
C LEU A 113 -2.00 21.19 -3.88
N ILE A 114 -2.23 21.91 -2.77
CA ILE A 114 -1.93 23.34 -2.66
C ILE A 114 -0.43 23.58 -2.89
N SER A 115 0.43 22.85 -2.18
CA SER A 115 1.88 23.01 -2.31
C SER A 115 2.38 22.66 -3.72
N CYS A 116 1.84 21.63 -4.37
CA CYS A 116 2.12 21.29 -5.76
C CYS A 116 1.76 22.44 -6.73
N LEU A 117 0.58 23.04 -6.57
CA LEU A 117 0.14 24.16 -7.42
C LEU A 117 1.05 25.39 -7.29
N PHE A 118 1.52 25.70 -6.07
CA PHE A 118 2.52 26.76 -5.88
C PHE A 118 3.88 26.39 -6.48
N SER A 119 4.28 25.12 -6.39
CA SER A 119 5.55 24.61 -6.93
C SER A 119 5.65 24.76 -8.46
N LEU A 120 4.53 24.74 -9.19
CA LEU A 120 4.51 24.99 -10.64
C LEU A 120 4.97 26.40 -11.04
N LYS A 121 4.99 27.34 -10.08
CA LYS A 121 5.43 28.73 -10.27
C LYS A 121 6.92 28.92 -10.00
N VAL A 122 7.65 27.90 -9.56
CA VAL A 122 9.09 27.97 -9.31
C VAL A 122 9.84 28.33 -10.60
N LYS A 123 10.64 29.40 -10.53
CA LYS A 123 11.58 29.82 -11.56
C LYS A 123 12.87 30.27 -10.89
N ILE A 124 13.84 29.36 -10.78
CA ILE A 124 15.15 29.64 -10.21
C ILE A 124 16.21 29.36 -11.26
N ASN A 125 17.13 30.30 -11.46
CA ASN A 125 18.35 30.05 -12.20
C ASN A 125 19.54 30.00 -11.23
N LEU A 126 20.13 28.82 -11.08
CA LEU A 126 21.29 28.60 -10.22
C LEU A 126 22.59 28.69 -11.02
N HIS A 127 23.64 29.21 -10.37
CA HIS A 127 25.00 29.24 -10.91
C HIS A 127 25.51 27.82 -11.24
N ARG A 128 26.38 27.69 -12.25
CA ARG A 128 26.89 26.40 -12.74
C ARG A 128 27.49 25.53 -11.63
N ASN A 129 28.33 26.11 -10.78
CA ASN A 129 29.00 25.36 -9.71
C ASN A 129 27.99 24.79 -8.69
N ILE A 130 26.92 25.54 -8.38
CA ILE A 130 25.86 25.07 -7.49
C ILE A 130 25.10 23.91 -8.16
N ASN A 131 24.77 24.01 -9.45
CA ASN A 131 24.10 22.92 -10.17
C ASN A 131 24.91 21.63 -10.11
N ILE A 132 26.23 21.70 -10.26
CA ILE A 132 27.11 20.52 -10.19
C ILE A 132 27.03 19.88 -8.80
N VAL A 133 27.12 20.67 -7.72
CA VAL A 133 27.03 20.15 -6.34
C VAL A 133 25.67 19.49 -6.08
N LEU A 134 24.57 20.14 -6.45
CA LEU A 134 23.22 19.60 -6.28
C LEU A 134 23.01 18.32 -7.09
N PHE A 135 23.52 18.30 -8.32
CA PHE A 135 23.46 17.13 -9.19
C PHE A 135 24.26 15.96 -8.61
N SER A 136 25.50 16.19 -8.15
CA SER A 136 26.31 15.16 -7.52
C SER A 136 25.63 14.57 -6.28
N PHE A 137 25.04 15.42 -5.42
CA PHE A 137 24.29 14.95 -4.26
C PHE A 137 23.10 14.07 -4.66
N ALA A 138 22.27 14.54 -5.60
CA ALA A 138 21.11 13.82 -6.08
C ALA A 138 21.52 12.48 -6.71
N LEU A 139 22.53 12.50 -7.58
CA LEU A 139 23.05 11.32 -8.26
C LEU A 139 23.54 10.28 -7.26
N ILE A 140 24.41 10.64 -6.32
CA ILE A 140 24.94 9.74 -5.29
C ILE A 140 23.79 9.11 -4.50
N THR A 141 22.80 9.92 -4.10
CA THR A 141 21.67 9.46 -3.30
C THR A 141 20.80 8.44 -4.06
N VAL A 142 20.57 8.66 -5.35
CA VAL A 142 19.80 7.75 -6.21
C VAL A 142 20.55 6.44 -6.48
N ILE A 143 21.85 6.51 -6.80
CA ILE A 143 22.62 5.34 -7.24
C ILE A 143 23.21 4.52 -6.09
N HIS A 144 23.28 5.05 -4.86
CA HIS A 144 23.94 4.36 -3.75
C HIS A 144 23.40 2.95 -3.52
N HIS A 145 22.08 2.76 -3.57
CA HIS A 145 21.46 1.45 -3.32
C HIS A 145 21.59 0.48 -4.50
N PRO A 146 21.31 0.88 -5.77
CA PRO A 146 21.63 0.07 -6.95
C PRO A 146 23.09 -0.33 -7.04
N LEU A 147 24.01 0.60 -6.76
CA LEU A 147 25.45 0.34 -6.78
C LEU A 147 25.85 -0.66 -5.69
N LYS A 148 25.31 -0.52 -4.48
CA LYS A 148 25.53 -1.48 -3.40
C LYS A 148 25.03 -2.88 -3.78
N ALA A 149 23.86 -2.98 -4.42
CA ALA A 149 23.34 -4.25 -4.90
C ALA A 149 24.25 -4.88 -5.97
N PHE A 150 24.75 -4.07 -6.90
CA PHE A 150 25.67 -4.52 -7.94
C PHE A 150 27.00 -5.05 -7.37
N ILE A 151 27.60 -4.35 -6.40
CA ILE A 151 28.81 -4.81 -5.70
C ILE A 151 28.58 -6.13 -4.95
N GLN A 152 27.34 -6.40 -4.52
CA GLN A 152 26.94 -7.66 -3.90
C GLN A 152 26.63 -8.78 -4.91
N GLY A 153 26.91 -8.58 -6.19
CA GLY A 153 26.70 -9.57 -7.25
C GLY A 153 25.27 -9.66 -7.79
N LYS A 154 24.40 -8.69 -7.48
CA LYS A 154 23.06 -8.58 -8.09
C LYS A 154 23.12 -7.77 -9.38
N GLU A 155 22.13 -7.94 -10.26
CA GLU A 155 22.03 -7.10 -11.46
C GLU A 155 21.81 -5.63 -11.08
N PHE A 156 22.44 -4.72 -11.82
CA PHE A 156 22.23 -3.29 -11.62
C PHE A 156 20.86 -2.89 -12.17
N ASN A 157 19.99 -2.38 -11.30
CA ASN A 157 18.72 -1.80 -11.70
C ASN A 157 18.47 -0.46 -11.00
N ILE A 158 18.18 0.59 -11.77
CA ILE A 158 17.89 1.93 -11.22
C ILE A 158 16.64 1.93 -10.32
N LEU A 159 15.69 1.02 -10.57
CA LEU A 159 14.49 0.84 -9.76
C LEU A 159 14.79 0.30 -8.36
N ASP A 160 16.01 -0.20 -8.11
CA ASP A 160 16.50 -0.58 -6.79
C ASP A 160 16.95 0.64 -5.95
N SER A 161 16.72 1.85 -6.46
CA SER A 161 16.94 3.09 -5.71
C SER A 161 16.24 3.06 -4.35
N GLY A 162 16.93 3.62 -3.34
CA GLY A 162 16.32 3.83 -2.02
C GLY A 162 15.35 5.01 -1.98
N LEU A 163 15.33 5.84 -3.03
CA LEU A 163 14.49 7.03 -3.14
C LEU A 163 13.02 6.62 -3.31
N PRO A 164 12.10 6.98 -2.39
CA PRO A 164 10.71 6.51 -2.41
C PRO A 164 9.96 6.74 -3.71
N GLU A 165 10.17 7.87 -4.37
CA GLU A 165 9.49 8.23 -5.62
C GLU A 165 9.87 7.28 -6.77
N ILE A 166 11.08 6.71 -6.74
CA ILE A 166 11.52 5.69 -7.69
C ILE A 166 11.11 4.30 -7.19
N ARG A 167 11.34 4.03 -5.92
CA ARG A 167 11.07 2.73 -5.27
C ARG A 167 9.59 2.35 -5.35
N ALA A 168 8.68 3.32 -5.21
CA ALA A 168 7.24 3.10 -5.34
C ALA A 168 6.87 2.50 -6.70
N VAL A 169 7.53 2.92 -7.78
CA VAL A 169 7.29 2.33 -9.12
C VAL A 169 7.67 0.85 -9.13
N LYS A 170 8.81 0.51 -8.55
CA LYS A 170 9.26 -0.89 -8.42
C LYS A 170 8.29 -1.70 -7.59
N ASP A 171 7.97 -1.23 -6.39
CA ASP A 171 7.18 -1.97 -5.41
C ASP A 171 5.75 -2.14 -5.92
N VAL A 172 5.14 -1.14 -6.55
CA VAL A 172 3.84 -1.28 -7.22
C VAL A 172 3.90 -2.31 -8.34
N THR A 173 4.90 -2.23 -9.23
CA THR A 173 4.98 -3.12 -10.40
C THR A 173 5.17 -4.58 -10.00
N ILE A 174 6.13 -4.86 -9.11
CA ILE A 174 6.43 -6.23 -8.68
C ILE A 174 5.24 -6.84 -7.93
N ASN A 175 4.66 -6.09 -6.98
CA ASN A 175 3.55 -6.61 -6.21
C ASN A 175 2.28 -6.76 -7.06
N PHE A 176 2.03 -5.87 -8.02
CA PHE A 176 0.90 -6.01 -8.95
C PHE A 176 1.02 -7.26 -9.82
N ILE A 177 2.21 -7.53 -10.38
CA ILE A 177 2.47 -8.76 -11.16
C ILE A 177 2.24 -9.99 -10.28
N ARG A 178 2.74 -9.97 -9.05
CA ARG A 178 2.57 -11.07 -8.09
C ARG A 178 1.09 -11.30 -7.76
N VAL A 179 0.35 -10.25 -7.41
CA VAL A 179 -1.09 -10.34 -7.12
C VAL A 179 -1.86 -10.87 -8.32
N LYS A 180 -1.60 -10.36 -9.52
CA LYS A 180 -2.23 -10.85 -10.75
C LYS A 180 -1.97 -12.33 -10.99
N SER A 181 -0.77 -12.81 -10.68
CA SER A 181 -0.42 -14.23 -10.80
C SER A 181 -1.18 -15.10 -9.78
N GLU A 182 -1.29 -14.67 -8.53
CA GLU A 182 -2.03 -15.38 -7.48
C GLU A 182 -3.54 -15.37 -7.76
N TYR A 183 -4.08 -14.24 -8.20
CA TYR A 183 -5.47 -14.13 -8.62
C TYR A 183 -5.81 -15.11 -9.74
N LYS A 184 -4.91 -15.25 -10.74
CA LYS A 184 -5.10 -16.23 -11.83
C LYS A 184 -5.10 -17.67 -11.31
N LYS A 185 -4.20 -18.03 -10.39
CA LYS A 185 -4.17 -19.37 -9.78
C LYS A 185 -5.46 -19.66 -9.03
N MET A 186 -5.96 -18.70 -8.26
CA MET A 186 -7.20 -18.86 -7.52
C MET A 186 -8.40 -19.05 -8.46
N GLN A 187 -8.50 -18.25 -9.53
CA GLN A 187 -9.57 -18.43 -10.53
C GLN A 187 -9.51 -19.82 -11.20
N GLN A 188 -8.30 -20.35 -11.42
CA GLN A 188 -8.14 -21.72 -11.91
C GLN A 188 -8.66 -22.75 -10.90
N ILE A 189 -8.28 -22.64 -9.62
CA ILE A 189 -8.77 -23.52 -8.55
C ILE A 189 -10.30 -23.46 -8.44
N LEU A 190 -10.89 -22.27 -8.51
CA LEU A 190 -12.35 -22.10 -8.47
C LEU A 190 -13.07 -22.69 -9.70
N SER A 191 -12.38 -22.81 -10.84
CA SER A 191 -12.93 -23.38 -12.07
C SER A 191 -12.81 -24.91 -12.13
N GLU A 192 -11.93 -25.49 -11.30
CA GLU A 192 -11.78 -26.93 -11.21
C GLU A 192 -13.04 -27.54 -10.59
N LYS A 193 -13.52 -28.64 -11.16
CA LYS A 193 -14.66 -29.36 -10.59
C LYS A 193 -14.26 -29.90 -9.24
N ASP A 194 -15.19 -29.76 -8.30
CA ASP A 194 -15.03 -30.31 -6.99
C ASP A 194 -14.72 -31.82 -7.06
N THR A 195 -13.67 -32.24 -6.35
CA THR A 195 -13.28 -33.65 -6.19
C THR A 195 -14.02 -34.33 -5.04
N TRP A 196 -14.80 -33.59 -4.24
CA TRP A 196 -15.59 -34.08 -3.11
C TRP A 196 -16.72 -35.08 -3.49
N GLY A 197 -16.89 -35.43 -4.78
CA GLY A 197 -17.83 -36.46 -5.24
C GLY A 197 -19.31 -36.07 -5.04
N THR A 198 -20.24 -36.95 -5.45
CA THR A 198 -21.66 -36.74 -5.13
C THR A 198 -21.93 -37.14 -3.69
N VAL A 199 -21.85 -36.19 -2.77
CA VAL A 199 -22.34 -36.37 -1.40
C VAL A 199 -23.88 -36.42 -1.46
N SER A 200 -24.43 -37.61 -1.74
CA SER A 200 -25.87 -37.88 -1.64
C SER A 200 -26.26 -38.06 -0.18
N ALA A 201 -26.12 -36.99 0.60
CA ALA A 201 -26.71 -36.91 1.92
C ALA A 201 -28.03 -36.14 1.76
N LYS A 202 -29.17 -36.77 2.10
CA LYS A 202 -30.43 -36.06 2.36
C LYS A 202 -30.33 -35.52 3.79
N PRO A 203 -29.89 -34.28 4.02
CA PRO A 203 -29.61 -33.83 5.38
C PRO A 203 -30.96 -33.56 6.04
N LYS A 204 -31.21 -34.16 7.21
CA LYS A 204 -32.38 -33.81 8.04
C LYS A 204 -32.27 -32.37 8.58
N TYR A 205 -31.05 -31.82 8.64
CA TYR A 205 -30.75 -30.49 9.14
C TYR A 205 -29.69 -29.81 8.26
N ILE A 206 -29.87 -28.51 8.00
CA ILE A 206 -28.91 -27.67 7.27
C ILE A 206 -27.89 -27.16 8.30
N THR A 207 -26.61 -27.43 8.08
CA THR A 207 -25.51 -26.96 8.96
C THR A 207 -24.86 -25.75 8.33
N TYR A 208 -24.86 -24.62 9.04
CA TYR A 208 -24.13 -23.41 8.64
C TYR A 208 -22.76 -23.42 9.32
N ILE A 209 -21.70 -23.21 8.55
CA ILE A 209 -20.34 -23.01 9.08
C ILE A 209 -20.03 -21.52 8.93
N VAL A 210 -19.91 -20.81 10.06
CA VAL A 210 -19.46 -19.42 10.11
C VAL A 210 -17.98 -19.42 10.45
N VAL A 211 -17.16 -18.73 9.65
CA VAL A 211 -15.70 -18.72 9.80
C VAL A 211 -15.23 -17.34 10.28
N GLN A 212 -14.96 -17.22 11.58
CA GLN A 212 -14.03 -16.24 12.16
C GLN A 212 -13.25 -16.89 13.33
N GLY A 213 -11.94 -17.11 13.15
CA GLY A 213 -10.92 -17.26 14.21
C GLY A 213 -10.96 -18.43 15.21
N ILE A 214 -10.53 -19.64 14.84
CA ILE A 214 -11.50 -20.72 14.62
C ILE A 214 -11.40 -21.78 15.73
N TYR A 215 -12.42 -21.84 16.59
CA TYR A 215 -12.77 -23.04 17.36
C TYR A 215 -14.00 -23.66 16.68
N TYR A 216 -13.90 -24.92 16.28
CA TYR A 216 -14.94 -25.57 15.49
C TYR A 216 -15.79 -26.46 16.39
N ILE A 217 -17.12 -26.34 16.29
CA ILE A 217 -18.04 -27.33 16.84
C ILE A 217 -18.80 -27.94 15.66
N SER A 218 -18.76 -29.26 15.53
CA SER A 218 -19.36 -29.97 14.40
C SER A 218 -20.22 -31.14 14.85
N SER A 219 -21.16 -31.55 14.00
CA SER A 219 -22.06 -32.65 14.34
C SER A 219 -21.33 -34.00 14.25
N ASN A 220 -21.53 -34.88 15.23
CA ASN A 220 -20.98 -36.24 15.25
C ASN A 220 -21.78 -37.16 14.31
N CYS A 221 -21.63 -36.93 13.01
CA CYS A 221 -22.27 -37.72 11.98
C CYS A 221 -21.41 -38.92 11.58
N LYS A 222 -22.07 -39.99 11.13
CA LYS A 222 -21.47 -41.31 10.89
C LYS A 222 -20.35 -41.32 9.83
N THR A 223 -20.26 -40.29 9.01
CA THR A 223 -19.25 -40.07 7.96
C THR A 223 -19.06 -38.57 7.74
N GLY A 224 -17.85 -38.12 7.40
CA GLY A 224 -17.49 -36.73 7.14
C GLY A 224 -16.76 -36.09 8.33
N PRO A 225 -17.38 -35.15 9.08
CA PRO A 225 -16.77 -34.52 10.25
C PRO A 225 -16.13 -35.49 11.24
N ALA A 226 -16.79 -36.60 11.60
CA ALA A 226 -16.26 -37.57 12.55
C ALA A 226 -15.04 -38.36 12.04
N ASP A 227 -14.78 -38.35 10.73
CA ASP A 227 -13.62 -39.03 10.12
C ASP A 227 -12.35 -38.17 10.18
N ILE A 228 -12.49 -36.86 10.41
CA ILE A 228 -11.41 -35.87 10.33
C ILE A 228 -11.22 -35.16 11.68
N ILE A 229 -12.26 -35.12 12.51
CA ILE A 229 -12.27 -34.44 13.81
C ILE A 229 -11.94 -35.41 14.92
N THR A 230 -10.94 -35.05 15.73
CA THR A 230 -10.67 -35.67 17.01
C THR A 230 -11.16 -34.73 18.09
N ASN A 231 -12.18 -35.16 18.84
CA ASN A 231 -12.84 -34.36 19.86
C ASN A 231 -11.80 -33.77 20.84
N GLU A 232 -11.91 -32.46 21.12
CA GLU A 232 -11.02 -31.69 22.01
C GLU A 232 -9.58 -31.49 21.52
N VAL A 233 -9.21 -32.01 20.35
CA VAL A 233 -7.87 -31.82 19.76
C VAL A 233 -7.87 -30.76 18.66
N ASN A 234 -8.84 -30.82 17.75
CA ASN A 234 -8.96 -29.86 16.64
C ASN A 234 -10.36 -29.23 16.54
N CYS A 235 -11.40 -29.91 17.03
CA CYS A 235 -12.78 -29.41 17.12
C CYS A 235 -13.51 -30.12 18.27
N GLU A 236 -14.67 -29.61 18.66
CA GLU A 236 -15.64 -30.34 19.48
C GLU A 236 -16.75 -30.96 18.63
N LEU A 237 -17.18 -32.17 18.99
CA LEU A 237 -18.32 -32.83 18.37
C LEU A 237 -19.57 -32.76 19.26
N TYR A 238 -20.74 -32.59 18.66
CA TYR A 238 -22.03 -32.70 19.35
C TYR A 238 -22.91 -33.81 18.72
N PRO A 239 -23.73 -34.53 19.50
CA PRO A 239 -24.63 -35.56 18.98
C PRO A 239 -25.70 -34.96 18.07
N VAL A 240 -25.90 -35.57 16.89
CA VAL A 240 -26.85 -35.07 15.87
C VAL A 240 -28.29 -35.05 16.38
N ASP A 241 -28.63 -35.93 17.31
CA ASP A 241 -29.95 -36.06 17.94
C ASP A 241 -30.20 -35.05 19.07
N LYS A 242 -29.20 -34.27 19.48
CA LYS A 242 -29.27 -33.32 20.60
C LYS A 242 -28.76 -31.92 20.22
N PRO A 243 -29.52 -31.16 19.41
CA PRO A 243 -29.14 -29.80 19.02
C PRO A 243 -29.02 -28.82 20.20
N SER A 244 -29.63 -29.13 21.36
CA SER A 244 -29.44 -28.36 22.60
C SER A 244 -28.00 -28.38 23.10
N GLU A 245 -27.24 -29.46 22.85
CA GLU A 245 -25.83 -29.56 23.23
C GLU A 245 -24.95 -28.65 22.34
N LEU A 246 -25.31 -28.45 21.07
CA LEU A 246 -24.64 -27.47 20.21
C LEU A 246 -24.80 -26.05 20.76
N ILE A 247 -26.01 -25.67 21.16
CA ILE A 247 -26.29 -24.34 21.71
C ILE A 247 -25.48 -24.13 22.99
N SER A 248 -25.44 -25.11 23.89
CA SER A 248 -24.64 -25.02 25.11
C SER A 248 -23.14 -24.88 24.83
N LYS A 249 -22.61 -25.60 23.84
CA LYS A 249 -21.20 -25.52 23.45
C LYS A 249 -20.87 -24.16 22.83
N LEU A 250 -21.74 -23.62 21.97
CA LEU A 250 -21.57 -22.29 21.37
C LEU A 250 -21.59 -21.16 22.41
N GLN A 251 -22.47 -21.26 23.41
CA GLN A 251 -22.54 -20.28 24.50
C GLN A 251 -21.30 -20.31 25.41
N ASN A 252 -20.69 -21.48 25.58
CA ASN A 252 -19.47 -21.61 26.39
C ASN A 252 -18.21 -21.11 25.67
N THR A 253 -18.21 -21.05 24.33
CA THR A 253 -17.09 -20.51 23.53
C THR A 253 -16.96 -18.98 23.56
N GLU A 254 -17.98 -18.23 24.01
CA GLU A 254 -17.92 -16.76 24.10
C GLU A 254 -17.10 -16.23 25.29
N TYR A 255 -16.56 -17.12 26.15
CA TYR A 255 -15.85 -16.75 27.40
C TYR A 255 -14.37 -17.19 27.47
N SER A 256 -13.75 -17.59 26.36
CA SER A 256 -12.33 -18.01 26.32
C SER A 256 -11.47 -17.12 25.44
#